data_AF-A0A524QD66-F1
#
_entry.id   AF-A0A524QD66-F1
#
_cell.length_a   1.000
_cell.length_b   1.000
_cell.length_c   1.000
_cell.angle_alpha   90.00
_cell.angle_beta   90.00
_cell.angle_gamma   90.00
#
_symmetry.space_group_name_H-M   'P 1'
#
loop_
_entity.id
_entity.type
_entity.pdbx_description
1 polymer ?
#
loop_
_entity_poly.entity_id
_entity_poly.type
_entity_poly.pdbx_seq_one_letter_code
_entity_poly.pdbx_strand_id
1 'polypeptide(L)'
;MKKLNYLFAALIMVAALVSCEKDGSYPVLLKKGDVVAGVSLPVSQGVKSGDVVVASGVVPQIIPGANRGGNRTCDEVAAYFGLEAGFFYCGDKIDYENGSFKGSFPDGLTVAVKDGTFVSFKMDDCILIGDKHYKVGAVIVKGSNNANIYYYEGGTLGDSGLASPVNPSGKPAGLSNLSFCFVECEEVLPELVIALKTYIGLPDDAGAYKETGWAVSGGTGVSTEEGLHMGYNVYNYNGENEYVLNAATLASIIGPIGTIKATDYWEGPIHYLEVVIDTENSNILFGKSYLYVGSLEGYTGRNFLNFPFIKETISGERIFKIDFNDIEL
;
A
#
# COMPACT_ATOMS: atom_id res chain seq x y z
N MET A 1 -62.80 0.08 63.52
CA MET A 1 -61.83 -0.99 63.22
C MET A 1 -61.19 -0.78 61.83
N LYS A 2 -60.32 0.23 61.67
CA LYS A 2 -59.54 0.49 60.44
C LYS A 2 -58.11 1.01 60.74
N LYS A 3 -57.66 0.90 61.99
CA LYS A 3 -56.35 1.42 62.45
C LYS A 3 -55.36 0.34 62.90
N LEU A 4 -55.70 -0.95 62.76
CA LEU A 4 -54.82 -2.05 63.19
C LEU A 4 -53.96 -2.64 62.05
N ASN A 5 -54.31 -2.38 60.78
CA ASN A 5 -53.58 -2.96 59.64
C ASN A 5 -52.34 -2.19 59.21
N TYR A 6 -52.16 -0.94 59.67
CA TYR A 6 -50.96 -0.15 59.36
C TYR A 6 -49.79 -0.42 60.31
N LEU A 7 -50.02 -1.04 61.47
CA LEU A 7 -48.96 -1.35 62.43
C LEU A 7 -48.17 -2.61 62.03
N PHE A 8 -48.79 -3.55 61.32
CA PHE A 8 -48.12 -4.77 60.86
C PHE A 8 -47.22 -4.57 59.63
N ALA A 9 -47.52 -3.57 58.79
CA ALA A 9 -46.69 -3.24 57.63
C ALA A 9 -45.40 -2.48 58.00
N ALA A 10 -45.41 -1.71 59.09
CA ALA A 10 -44.23 -0.97 59.56
C ALA A 10 -43.21 -1.87 60.28
N LEU A 11 -43.65 -2.97 60.90
CA LEU A 11 -42.78 -3.91 61.62
C LEU A 11 -41.97 -4.84 60.72
N ILE A 12 -42.40 -5.04 59.46
CA ILE A 12 -41.69 -5.88 58.49
C ILE A 12 -40.59 -5.09 57.74
N MET A 13 -40.67 -3.75 57.67
CA MET A 13 -39.66 -2.93 57.00
C MET A 13 -38.44 -2.56 57.86
N VAL A 14 -38.48 -2.78 59.18
CA VAL A 14 -37.34 -2.48 60.08
C VAL A 14 -36.44 -3.69 60.32
N ALA A 15 -36.91 -4.91 60.03
CA ALA A 15 -36.11 -6.14 60.19
C ALA A 15 -35.11 -6.41 59.03
N ALA A 16 -35.11 -5.59 57.97
CA ALA A 16 -34.20 -5.75 56.83
C ALA A 16 -32.92 -4.89 56.91
N LEU A 17 -32.71 -4.13 58.00
CA LEU A 17 -31.56 -3.23 58.14
C LEU A 17 -30.58 -3.57 59.28
N VAL A 18 -30.70 -4.74 59.92
CA VAL A 18 -29.71 -5.18 60.90
C VAL A 18 -29.40 -6.67 60.71
N SER A 19 -28.41 -6.96 59.85
CA SER A 19 -27.60 -8.17 59.97
C SER A 19 -26.30 -8.00 59.18
N CYS A 20 -25.40 -7.17 59.71
CA CYS A 20 -23.97 -7.37 59.53
C CYS A 20 -23.45 -7.96 60.83
N GLU A 21 -23.24 -9.28 60.87
CA GLU A 21 -22.13 -9.84 61.64
C GLU A 21 -21.56 -11.08 60.93
N LYS A 22 -20.24 -11.13 60.93
CA LYS A 22 -19.36 -12.09 60.26
C LYS A 22 -19.59 -13.50 60.78
N ASP A 23 -19.54 -14.49 59.89
CA ASP A 23 -18.46 -15.49 59.88
C ASP A 23 -18.72 -16.57 58.82
N GLY A 24 -17.67 -17.01 58.14
CA GLY A 24 -17.72 -18.16 57.23
C GLY A 24 -17.12 -17.86 55.86
N SER A 25 -15.80 -17.99 55.78
CA SER A 25 -14.99 -17.97 54.57
C SER A 25 -15.55 -18.86 53.46
N TYR A 26 -16.16 -18.24 52.46
CA TYR A 26 -16.21 -18.80 51.12
C TYR A 26 -15.50 -17.79 50.22
N PRO A 27 -14.46 -18.17 49.47
CA PRO A 27 -13.94 -17.28 48.45
C PRO A 27 -15.10 -17.05 47.49
N VAL A 28 -15.64 -15.83 47.49
CA VAL A 28 -16.42 -15.32 46.37
C VAL A 28 -15.45 -15.38 45.19
N LEU A 29 -15.53 -16.46 44.43
CA LEU A 29 -15.03 -16.51 43.07
C LEU A 29 -15.83 -15.46 42.31
N LEU A 30 -15.35 -14.21 42.34
CA LEU A 30 -15.68 -13.24 41.32
C LEU A 30 -15.40 -13.95 40.01
N LYS A 31 -16.47 -14.24 39.25
CA LYS A 31 -16.35 -14.71 37.88
C LYS A 31 -15.64 -13.59 37.14
N LYS A 32 -14.32 -13.74 37.01
CA LYS A 32 -13.39 -12.79 36.41
C LYS A 32 -13.80 -12.66 34.94
N GLY A 33 -14.21 -11.45 34.53
CA GLY A 33 -14.81 -11.21 33.23
C GLY A 33 -13.93 -11.73 32.09
N ASP A 34 -14.52 -12.56 31.24
CA ASP A 34 -13.93 -12.89 29.94
C ASP A 34 -13.79 -11.61 29.12
N VAL A 35 -12.70 -11.50 28.34
CA VAL A 35 -12.53 -10.41 27.39
C VAL A 35 -13.60 -10.57 26.31
N VAL A 36 -14.63 -9.73 26.35
CA VAL A 36 -15.67 -9.72 25.32
C VAL A 36 -15.08 -9.06 24.07
N ALA A 37 -15.03 -9.82 22.98
CA ALA A 37 -14.60 -9.31 21.69
C ALA A 37 -15.59 -8.25 21.16
N GLY A 38 -15.09 -7.22 20.48
CA GLY A 38 -15.94 -6.27 19.77
C GLY A 38 -15.38 -4.87 19.65
N VAL A 39 -16.23 -3.97 19.12
CA VAL A 39 -15.91 -2.55 18.91
C VAL A 39 -15.56 -1.85 20.22
N SER A 40 -14.61 -0.93 20.13
CA SER A 40 -14.10 -0.16 21.26
C SER A 40 -13.95 1.32 20.89
N LEU A 41 -13.56 2.12 21.89
CA LEU A 41 -13.26 3.54 21.75
C LEU A 41 -11.84 3.82 22.24
N PRO A 42 -11.20 4.91 21.76
CA PRO A 42 -11.73 5.92 20.83
C PRO A 42 -11.58 5.54 19.36
N VAL A 43 -12.48 6.07 18.53
CA VAL A 43 -12.33 6.07 17.07
C VAL A 43 -11.16 6.98 16.70
N SER A 44 -10.36 6.57 15.71
CA SER A 44 -9.22 7.36 15.26
C SER A 44 -9.62 8.66 14.57
N GLN A 45 -8.71 9.63 14.60
CA GLN A 45 -8.94 11.00 14.12
C GLN A 45 -8.24 11.28 12.79
N GLY A 46 -7.27 10.46 12.39
CA GLY A 46 -6.43 10.67 11.21
C GLY A 46 -5.36 11.74 11.36
N VAL A 47 -4.37 11.69 10.49
CA VAL A 47 -3.30 12.69 10.41
C VAL A 47 -3.49 13.53 9.16
N LYS A 48 -3.30 14.84 9.25
CA LYS A 48 -3.25 15.69 8.05
C LYS A 48 -1.87 15.58 7.40
N SER A 49 -1.84 15.20 6.13
CA SER A 49 -0.68 15.30 5.26
C SER A 49 -1.06 16.21 4.08
N GLY A 50 -0.64 17.48 4.16
CA GLY A 50 -1.18 18.52 3.28
C GLY A 50 -2.70 18.70 3.50
N ASP A 51 -3.47 18.70 2.41
CA ASP A 51 -4.94 18.80 2.44
C ASP A 51 -5.65 17.45 2.61
N VAL A 52 -4.91 16.33 2.64
CA VAL A 52 -5.47 14.98 2.77
C VAL A 52 -5.39 14.51 4.22
N VAL A 53 -6.51 13.99 4.73
CA VAL A 53 -6.54 13.26 6.00
C VAL A 53 -6.21 11.80 5.73
N VAL A 54 -5.07 11.34 6.24
CA VAL A 54 -4.62 9.96 6.17
C VAL A 54 -5.29 9.17 7.30
N ALA A 55 -6.02 8.11 6.92
CA ALA A 55 -6.78 7.17 7.76
C ALA A 55 -7.53 7.82 8.94
N SER A 56 -8.83 8.13 8.79
CA SER A 56 -9.67 8.67 9.86
C SER A 56 -10.92 7.83 10.05
N GLY A 57 -11.50 7.83 11.25
CA GLY A 57 -12.74 7.11 11.51
C GLY A 57 -12.56 5.62 11.77
N VAL A 58 -11.33 5.16 12.03
CA VAL A 58 -11.06 3.74 12.30
C VAL A 58 -11.59 3.38 13.70
N VAL A 59 -12.57 2.47 13.73
CA VAL A 59 -13.18 1.98 14.98
C VAL A 59 -12.33 0.81 15.50
N PRO A 60 -11.65 0.95 16.66
CA PRO A 60 -10.79 -0.11 17.14
C PRO A 60 -11.58 -1.32 17.61
N GLN A 61 -10.94 -2.49 17.58
CA GLN A 61 -11.48 -3.75 18.10
C GLN A 61 -10.71 -4.20 19.33
N ILE A 62 -11.40 -4.78 20.30
CA ILE A 62 -10.82 -5.63 21.33
C ILE A 62 -11.01 -7.08 20.86
N ILE A 63 -9.93 -7.83 20.76
CA ILE A 63 -9.95 -9.22 20.28
C ILE A 63 -9.60 -10.21 21.41
N PRO A 64 -10.13 -11.44 21.36
CA PRO A 64 -9.72 -12.48 22.29
C PRO A 64 -8.26 -12.88 22.03
N GLY A 65 -7.63 -13.54 23.00
CA GLY A 65 -6.24 -13.97 22.84
C GLY A 65 -5.71 -14.64 24.09
N ALA A 66 -4.62 -15.39 23.93
CA ALA A 66 -4.14 -16.33 24.94
C ALA A 66 -3.70 -15.62 26.24
N ASN A 67 -3.20 -14.39 26.11
CA ASN A 67 -2.69 -13.61 27.23
C ASN A 67 -3.80 -12.85 27.95
N ARG A 68 -4.11 -13.25 29.18
CA ARG A 68 -5.06 -12.52 30.05
C ARG A 68 -4.64 -11.09 30.37
N GLY A 69 -3.36 -10.77 30.18
CA GLY A 69 -2.84 -9.43 30.36
C GLY A 69 -3.23 -8.48 29.23
N GLY A 70 -3.82 -8.93 28.12
CA GLY A 70 -4.24 -8.07 27.00
C GLY A 70 -3.12 -7.66 26.05
N ASN A 71 -1.95 -8.31 26.11
CA ASN A 71 -0.98 -8.23 25.03
C ASN A 71 -1.52 -9.06 23.86
N ARG A 72 -1.63 -8.43 22.69
CA ARG A 72 -2.00 -9.06 21.43
C ARG A 72 -0.77 -9.14 20.53
N THR A 73 -0.72 -10.17 19.69
CA THR A 73 0.31 -10.34 18.65
C THR A 73 -0.27 -10.03 17.27
N CYS A 74 0.57 -9.76 16.26
CA CYS A 74 0.05 -9.54 14.91
C CYS A 74 -0.59 -10.80 14.33
N ASP A 75 -0.13 -11.99 14.72
CA ASP A 75 -0.75 -13.26 14.32
C ASP A 75 -2.18 -13.39 14.88
N GLU A 76 -2.40 -13.00 16.14
CA GLU A 76 -3.76 -12.96 16.73
C GLU A 76 -4.63 -11.93 15.99
N VAL A 77 -4.06 -10.78 15.60
CA VAL A 77 -4.76 -9.76 14.80
C VAL A 77 -5.12 -10.30 13.41
N ALA A 78 -4.17 -10.90 12.71
CA ALA A 78 -4.37 -11.50 11.39
C ALA A 78 -5.48 -12.55 11.42
N ALA A 79 -5.40 -13.48 12.38
CA ALA A 79 -6.41 -14.52 12.56
C ALA A 79 -7.82 -13.95 12.85
N TYR A 80 -7.91 -12.88 13.66
CA TYR A 80 -9.19 -12.24 13.97
C TYR A 80 -9.84 -11.60 12.74
N PHE A 81 -9.04 -10.98 11.86
CA PHE A 81 -9.53 -10.35 10.63
C PHE A 81 -9.59 -11.31 9.44
N GLY A 82 -9.35 -12.62 9.64
CA GLY A 82 -9.44 -13.63 8.58
C GLY A 82 -8.31 -13.55 7.54
N LEU A 83 -7.16 -12.98 7.92
CA LEU A 83 -5.98 -12.84 7.08
C LEU A 83 -5.10 -14.10 7.16
N GLU A 84 -4.28 -14.31 6.14
CA GLU A 84 -3.36 -15.45 6.11
C GLU A 84 -2.31 -15.40 7.23
N ALA A 85 -1.83 -16.57 7.65
CA ALA A 85 -0.76 -16.64 8.63
C ALA A 85 0.52 -15.99 8.07
N GLY A 86 1.15 -15.12 8.85
CA GLY A 86 2.32 -14.36 8.39
C GLY A 86 1.98 -13.17 7.49
N PHE A 87 0.70 -12.80 7.33
CA PHE A 87 0.29 -11.62 6.56
C PHE A 87 0.97 -10.32 7.04
N PHE A 88 1.16 -10.18 8.36
CA PHE A 88 1.87 -9.05 8.92
C PHE A 88 3.33 -9.40 9.21
N TYR A 89 4.23 -8.47 8.87
CA TYR A 89 5.51 -8.38 9.54
C TYR A 89 5.31 -7.73 10.92
N CYS A 90 5.67 -8.44 12.00
CA CYS A 90 5.51 -7.92 13.36
C CYS A 90 6.67 -7.01 13.77
N GLY A 91 6.34 -5.78 14.15
CA GLY A 91 7.25 -4.93 14.92
C GLY A 91 7.38 -5.36 16.39
N ASP A 92 8.33 -4.76 17.08
CA ASP A 92 8.56 -5.00 18.50
C ASP A 92 7.41 -4.50 19.38
N LYS A 93 7.21 -5.19 20.51
CA LYS A 93 6.37 -4.69 21.60
C LYS A 93 7.18 -3.71 22.45
N ILE A 94 6.91 -2.42 22.28
CA ILE A 94 7.66 -1.36 22.96
C ILE A 94 6.88 -0.82 24.16
N ASP A 95 7.41 -1.04 25.36
CA ASP A 95 6.79 -0.57 26.61
C ASP A 95 6.89 0.95 26.76
N TYR A 96 5.84 1.58 27.29
CA TYR A 96 5.76 3.03 27.52
C TYR A 96 5.72 3.31 29.02
N GLU A 97 6.78 3.91 29.55
CA GLU A 97 6.95 4.15 30.97
C GLU A 97 7.54 5.54 31.22
N ASN A 98 7.02 6.22 32.25
CA ASN A 98 7.48 7.54 32.67
C ASN A 98 7.54 8.57 31.53
N GLY A 99 6.55 8.53 30.64
CA GLY A 99 6.44 9.47 29.51
C GLY A 99 7.35 9.15 28.31
N SER A 100 7.93 7.95 28.26
CA SER A 100 8.90 7.56 27.22
C SER A 100 8.76 6.10 26.80
N PHE A 101 9.06 5.79 25.54
CA PHE A 101 9.19 4.42 25.05
C PHE A 101 10.51 3.78 25.48
N LYS A 102 10.48 2.49 25.82
CA LYS A 102 11.64 1.66 26.19
C LYS A 102 12.13 0.82 25.00
N GLY A 103 12.41 1.50 23.89
CA GLY A 103 12.85 0.91 22.64
C GLY A 103 12.77 1.93 21.51
N SER A 104 13.15 1.51 20.31
CA SER A 104 13.10 2.34 19.11
C SER A 104 12.13 1.72 18.10
N PHE A 105 11.40 2.58 17.41
CA PHE A 105 10.64 2.18 16.22
C PHE A 105 11.59 2.10 15.01
N PRO A 106 11.21 1.36 13.95
CA PRO A 106 11.95 1.38 12.70
C PRO A 106 12.18 2.80 12.15
N ASP A 107 13.30 3.01 11.48
CA ASP A 107 13.60 4.28 10.83
C ASP A 107 12.50 4.64 9.82
N GLY A 108 12.12 5.92 9.78
CA GLY A 108 11.00 6.41 8.96
C GLY A 108 9.62 6.31 9.60
N LEU A 109 9.47 5.61 10.74
CA LEU A 109 8.23 5.62 11.54
C LEU A 109 8.33 6.60 12.71
N THR A 110 7.67 7.76 12.57
CA THR A 110 7.57 8.75 13.65
C THR A 110 6.37 8.46 14.53
N VAL A 111 6.58 8.34 15.84
CA VAL A 111 5.51 8.10 16.83
C VAL A 111 5.51 9.22 17.88
N ALA A 112 4.34 9.76 18.18
CA ALA A 112 4.15 10.76 19.23
C ALA A 112 3.04 10.34 20.19
N VAL A 113 3.20 10.70 21.46
CA VAL A 113 2.21 10.47 22.51
C VAL A 113 1.81 11.80 23.14
N LYS A 114 0.51 12.11 23.09
CA LYS A 114 -0.10 13.26 23.72
C LYS A 114 -0.78 12.86 25.03
N ASP A 115 -0.55 13.66 26.07
CA ASP A 115 -1.14 13.47 27.41
C ASP A 115 -0.89 12.07 28.01
N GLY A 116 0.21 11.42 27.62
CA GLY A 116 0.57 10.05 28.03
C GLY A 116 -0.42 8.96 27.61
N THR A 117 -1.36 9.28 26.70
CA THR A 117 -2.53 8.45 26.44
C THR A 117 -2.82 8.29 24.95
N PHE A 118 -2.82 9.40 24.21
CA PHE A 118 -3.19 9.39 22.79
C PHE A 118 -1.96 9.26 21.92
N VAL A 119 -1.96 8.25 21.05
CA VAL A 119 -0.89 7.94 20.11
C VAL A 119 -1.23 8.52 18.74
N SER A 120 -0.20 9.02 18.08
CA SER A 120 -0.21 9.30 16.65
C SER A 120 1.05 8.75 16.02
N PHE A 121 0.96 8.30 14.78
CA PHE A 121 2.12 7.91 14.00
C PHE A 121 2.05 8.49 12.59
N LYS A 122 3.23 8.67 11.99
CA LYS A 122 3.38 9.14 10.63
C LYS A 122 4.63 8.53 10.00
N MET A 123 4.50 8.18 8.74
CA MET A 123 5.54 7.79 7.80
C MET A 123 5.44 8.74 6.60
N ASP A 124 6.58 9.10 6.01
CA ASP A 124 6.59 9.90 4.79
C ASP A 124 6.42 9.02 3.54
N ASP A 125 6.90 7.78 3.60
CA ASP A 125 6.74 6.73 2.58
C ASP A 125 6.82 5.35 3.25
N CYS A 126 6.68 4.27 2.47
CA CYS A 126 6.97 2.92 2.91
C CYS A 126 8.40 2.80 3.44
N ILE A 127 8.58 2.04 4.52
CA ILE A 127 9.89 1.87 5.17
C ILE A 127 10.50 0.52 4.81
N LEU A 128 11.81 0.49 4.62
CA LEU A 128 12.56 -0.73 4.40
C LEU A 128 12.72 -1.49 5.72
N ILE A 129 12.18 -2.70 5.81
CA ILE A 129 12.40 -3.61 6.93
C ILE A 129 12.96 -4.92 6.38
N GLY A 130 14.23 -5.19 6.64
CA GLY A 130 14.92 -6.29 5.94
C GLY A 130 15.13 -5.94 4.47
N ASP A 131 14.52 -6.70 3.58
CA ASP A 131 14.64 -6.60 2.11
C ASP A 131 13.36 -6.10 1.41
N LYS A 132 12.31 -5.79 2.18
CA LYS A 132 10.98 -5.42 1.68
C LYS A 132 10.53 -4.08 2.23
N HIS A 133 9.68 -3.40 1.46
CA HIS A 133 9.05 -2.14 1.87
C HIS A 133 7.72 -2.40 2.57
N TYR A 134 7.45 -1.66 3.64
CA TYR A 134 6.26 -1.86 4.47
C TYR A 134 5.58 -0.57 4.85
N LYS A 135 4.27 -0.66 5.10
CA LYS A 135 3.44 0.37 5.75
C LYS A 135 2.65 -0.24 6.91
N VAL A 136 2.02 0.61 7.73
CA VAL A 136 1.32 0.13 8.93
C VAL A 136 -0.02 -0.50 8.54
N GLY A 137 -0.16 -1.80 8.78
CA GLY A 137 -1.40 -2.56 8.57
C GLY A 137 -2.28 -2.65 9.82
N ALA A 138 -1.69 -2.65 11.03
CA ALA A 138 -2.44 -2.49 12.27
C ALA A 138 -1.60 -1.86 13.38
N VAL A 139 -2.26 -1.28 14.37
CA VAL A 139 -1.63 -0.78 15.61
C VAL A 139 -2.33 -1.37 16.83
N ILE A 140 -1.54 -1.96 17.72
CA ILE A 140 -1.99 -2.53 18.99
C ILE A 140 -1.67 -1.53 20.09
N VAL A 141 -2.67 -0.81 20.58
CA VAL A 141 -2.52 0.20 21.63
C VAL A 141 -2.99 -0.38 22.96
N LYS A 142 -2.02 -0.70 23.81
CA LYS A 142 -2.29 -1.42 25.04
C LYS A 142 -2.38 -0.51 26.25
N GLY A 143 -3.40 -0.74 27.08
CA GLY A 143 -3.50 -0.17 28.42
C GLY A 143 -4.26 -1.09 29.37
N SER A 144 -3.78 -1.20 30.62
CA SER A 144 -4.39 -2.07 31.62
C SER A 144 -4.51 -3.52 31.11
N ASN A 145 -5.66 -4.17 31.29
CA ASN A 145 -5.87 -5.59 30.96
C ASN A 145 -6.24 -5.87 29.50
N ASN A 146 -6.41 -4.85 28.65
CA ASN A 146 -6.86 -5.00 27.26
C ASN A 146 -6.01 -4.16 26.29
N ALA A 147 -6.27 -4.30 25.00
CA ALA A 147 -5.68 -3.48 23.94
C ALA A 147 -6.74 -3.14 22.90
N ASN A 148 -6.64 -1.93 22.36
CA ASN A 148 -7.36 -1.52 21.17
C ASN A 148 -6.52 -1.88 19.95
N ILE A 149 -7.15 -2.47 18.94
CA ILE A 149 -6.52 -2.78 17.66
C ILE A 149 -7.15 -1.89 16.61
N TYR A 150 -6.33 -1.01 16.04
CA TYR A 150 -6.67 -0.20 14.88
C TYR A 150 -6.15 -0.93 13.66
N TYR A 151 -7.04 -1.51 12.87
CA TYR A 151 -6.70 -2.25 11.66
C TYR A 151 -6.99 -1.40 10.42
N TYR A 152 -6.07 -1.41 9.47
CA TYR A 152 -6.13 -0.66 8.21
C TYR A 152 -6.04 -1.66 7.06
N GLU A 153 -7.16 -1.90 6.40
CA GLU A 153 -7.18 -2.73 5.19
C GLU A 153 -6.26 -2.11 4.13
N GLY A 154 -5.32 -2.89 3.59
CA GLY A 154 -4.29 -2.40 2.67
C GLY A 154 -3.23 -1.48 3.28
N GLY A 155 -3.30 -1.18 4.58
CA GLY A 155 -2.33 -0.36 5.32
C GLY A 155 -2.45 1.16 5.14
N THR A 156 -1.76 1.91 6.01
CA THR A 156 -1.74 3.37 6.04
C THR A 156 -0.33 3.90 6.38
N LEU A 157 -0.05 5.14 5.99
CA LEU A 157 1.19 5.87 6.34
C LEU A 157 1.03 6.71 7.61
N GLY A 158 -0.16 6.84 8.16
CA GLY A 158 -0.35 7.61 9.40
C GLY A 158 -1.78 7.56 9.93
N ASP A 159 -1.92 7.76 11.23
CA ASP A 159 -3.19 7.98 11.93
C ASP A 159 -2.92 8.62 13.30
N SER A 160 -3.93 9.24 13.90
CA SER A 160 -3.86 9.93 15.20
C SER A 160 -5.09 9.69 16.06
N GLY A 161 -4.97 10.03 17.34
CA GLY A 161 -6.06 9.87 18.30
C GLY A 161 -6.29 8.42 18.72
N LEU A 162 -5.36 7.52 18.39
CA LEU A 162 -5.38 6.15 18.85
C LEU A 162 -5.17 6.14 20.37
N ALA A 163 -5.89 5.30 21.10
CA ALA A 163 -5.65 5.14 22.52
C ALA A 163 -5.98 3.73 22.99
N SER A 164 -5.54 3.40 24.20
CA SER A 164 -5.94 2.19 24.90
C SER A 164 -7.45 2.16 25.14
N PRO A 165 -8.04 0.99 25.44
CA PRO A 165 -9.46 0.88 25.74
C PRO A 165 -9.92 1.84 26.85
N VAL A 166 -11.14 2.35 26.72
CA VAL A 166 -11.80 3.14 27.77
C VAL A 166 -11.99 2.28 29.02
N ASN A 167 -11.52 2.80 30.16
CA ASN A 167 -11.66 2.14 31.45
C ASN A 167 -13.02 2.51 32.09
N PRO A 168 -13.40 1.92 33.24
CA PRO A 168 -14.67 2.22 33.91
C PRO A 168 -14.88 3.69 34.30
N SER A 169 -13.83 4.52 34.32
CA SER A 169 -13.95 5.98 34.56
C SER A 169 -14.43 6.77 33.33
N GLY A 170 -14.64 6.11 32.18
CA GLY A 170 -15.06 6.75 30.94
C GLY A 170 -13.93 7.42 30.16
N LYS A 171 -12.67 7.24 30.58
CA LYS A 171 -11.47 7.73 29.88
C LYS A 171 -10.61 6.57 29.38
N PRO A 172 -9.86 6.73 28.29
CA PRO A 172 -8.85 5.75 27.89
C PRO A 172 -7.89 5.44 29.04
N ALA A 173 -7.51 4.17 29.17
CA ALA A 173 -6.44 3.80 30.08
C ALA A 173 -5.09 4.41 29.65
N GLY A 174 -4.19 4.65 30.60
CA GLY A 174 -2.83 5.07 30.29
C GLY A 174 -2.13 4.06 29.38
N LEU A 175 -1.31 4.56 28.45
CA LEU A 175 -0.55 3.73 27.53
C LEU A 175 0.46 2.87 28.32
N SER A 176 0.44 1.56 28.09
CA SER A 176 1.36 0.59 28.70
C SER A 176 2.39 0.09 27.70
N ASN A 177 1.97 -0.26 26.48
CA ASN A 177 2.86 -0.54 25.37
C ASN A 177 2.18 -0.33 24.03
N LEU A 178 3.00 -0.29 22.99
CA LEU A 178 2.60 -0.09 21.61
C LEU A 178 3.27 -1.15 20.73
N SER A 179 2.53 -1.68 19.76
CA SER A 179 3.08 -2.58 18.73
C SER A 179 2.48 -2.23 17.38
N PHE A 180 3.31 -2.32 16.34
CA PHE A 180 2.90 -2.11 14.96
C PHE A 180 2.94 -3.45 14.21
N CYS A 181 1.87 -3.71 13.45
CA CYS A 181 1.79 -4.80 12.48
C CYS A 181 1.94 -4.18 11.10
N PHE A 182 2.97 -4.58 10.37
CA PHE A 182 3.30 -4.01 9.08
C PHE A 182 2.79 -4.89 7.95
N VAL A 183 2.24 -4.29 6.90
CA VAL A 183 1.87 -4.96 5.66
C VAL A 183 2.85 -4.52 4.58
N GLU A 184 3.24 -5.46 3.72
CA GLU A 184 4.11 -5.17 2.59
C GLU A 184 3.46 -4.09 1.72
N CYS A 185 4.24 -3.09 1.33
CA CYS A 185 3.82 -2.19 0.28
C CYS A 185 3.88 -2.98 -1.01
N GLU A 186 2.73 -3.15 -1.67
CA GLU A 186 2.77 -3.45 -3.10
C GLU A 186 3.64 -2.38 -3.75
N GLU A 187 4.68 -2.79 -4.48
CA GLU A 187 5.41 -1.87 -5.31
C GLU A 187 4.40 -1.28 -6.29
N VAL A 188 4.00 -0.02 -6.06
CA VAL A 188 3.20 0.72 -7.01
C VAL A 188 4.17 1.11 -8.12
N LEU A 189 4.46 0.14 -8.98
CA LEU A 189 5.22 0.39 -10.19
C LEU A 189 4.40 1.38 -11.02
N PRO A 190 5.02 2.48 -11.47
CA PRO A 190 4.31 3.52 -12.19
C PRO A 190 3.70 2.95 -13.47
N GLU A 191 2.53 3.45 -13.89
CA GLU A 191 2.00 3.06 -15.19
C GLU A 191 2.93 3.60 -16.28
N LEU A 192 3.62 2.69 -16.98
CA LEU A 192 4.49 3.03 -18.09
C LEU A 192 3.76 2.82 -19.42
N VAL A 193 3.95 3.76 -20.33
CA VAL A 193 3.53 3.62 -21.73
C VAL A 193 4.74 3.61 -22.65
N ILE A 194 4.67 2.77 -23.68
CA ILE A 194 5.70 2.58 -24.70
C ILE A 194 5.17 3.07 -26.03
N ALA A 195 5.88 4.03 -26.63
CA ALA A 195 5.59 4.51 -27.97
C ALA A 195 6.87 4.66 -28.80
N LEU A 196 6.79 4.29 -30.07
CA LEU A 196 7.96 4.16 -30.93
C LEU A 196 7.68 4.75 -32.30
N LYS A 197 8.67 5.47 -32.83
CA LYS A 197 8.79 5.78 -34.25
C LYS A 197 10.16 5.34 -34.74
N THR A 198 10.22 4.58 -35.83
CA THR A 198 11.48 4.21 -36.49
C THR A 198 11.42 4.47 -38.00
N TYR A 199 12.52 4.93 -38.59
CA TYR A 199 12.67 4.93 -40.06
C TYR A 199 13.04 3.52 -40.53
N ILE A 200 12.48 3.10 -41.66
CA ILE A 200 12.75 1.79 -42.27
C ILE A 200 13.33 1.97 -43.66
N GLY A 201 14.22 1.07 -44.04
CA GLY A 201 14.88 1.08 -45.34
C GLY A 201 15.18 -0.32 -45.84
N LEU A 202 15.56 -0.39 -47.11
CA LEU A 202 16.06 -1.59 -47.76
C LEU A 202 17.51 -1.32 -48.22
N PRO A 203 18.36 -2.35 -48.31
CA PRO A 203 19.64 -2.21 -49.00
C PRO A 203 19.41 -1.90 -50.49
N ASP A 204 20.19 -0.98 -51.05
CA ASP A 204 20.23 -0.72 -52.49
C ASP A 204 21.10 -1.74 -53.23
N ASP A 205 21.24 -1.59 -54.56
CA ASP A 205 22.05 -2.50 -55.39
C ASP A 205 23.53 -2.55 -55.00
N ALA A 206 24.02 -1.53 -54.27
CA ALA A 206 25.37 -1.46 -53.72
C ALA A 206 25.44 -1.91 -52.25
N GLY A 207 24.32 -2.35 -51.66
CA GLY A 207 24.21 -2.76 -50.26
C GLY A 207 24.10 -1.61 -49.26
N ALA A 208 23.96 -0.36 -49.73
CA ALA A 208 23.81 0.80 -48.87
C ALA A 208 22.35 0.96 -48.40
N TYR A 209 22.16 1.45 -47.18
CA TYR A 209 20.82 1.71 -46.65
C TYR A 209 20.13 2.82 -47.45
N LYS A 210 18.93 2.51 -47.96
CA LYS A 210 18.02 3.48 -48.57
C LYS A 210 16.74 3.53 -47.77
N GLU A 211 16.46 4.68 -47.14
CA GLU A 211 15.20 4.91 -46.44
C GLU A 211 14.03 4.79 -47.43
N THR A 212 13.01 4.03 -47.03
CA THR A 212 11.81 3.77 -47.84
C THR A 212 10.51 4.21 -47.15
N GLY A 213 10.56 4.45 -45.83
CA GLY A 213 9.42 4.90 -45.06
C GLY A 213 9.68 4.90 -43.57
N TRP A 214 8.62 4.75 -42.78
CA TRP A 214 8.69 4.62 -41.33
C TRP A 214 7.71 3.57 -40.80
N ALA A 215 7.99 3.15 -39.58
CA ALA A 215 7.11 2.33 -38.79
C ALA A 215 6.92 2.91 -37.39
N VAL A 216 5.77 2.61 -36.80
CA VAL A 216 5.32 3.17 -35.52
C VAL A 216 4.72 2.09 -34.63
N SER A 217 4.74 2.32 -33.33
CA SER A 217 3.89 1.58 -32.39
C SER A 217 2.42 1.82 -32.72
N GLY A 218 1.64 0.73 -32.77
CA GLY A 218 0.19 0.81 -32.69
C GLY A 218 -0.29 1.05 -31.25
N GLY A 219 -1.49 0.58 -30.95
CA GLY A 219 -2.06 0.60 -29.60
C GLY A 219 -3.10 1.69 -29.41
N THR A 220 -3.20 2.19 -28.17
CA THR A 220 -4.17 3.21 -27.79
C THR A 220 -3.71 4.58 -28.28
N GLY A 221 -4.67 5.48 -28.58
CA GLY A 221 -4.36 6.86 -28.98
C GLY A 221 -3.92 7.04 -30.44
N VAL A 222 -3.94 5.98 -31.26
CA VAL A 222 -3.70 6.09 -32.70
C VAL A 222 -4.74 7.04 -33.33
N SER A 223 -4.25 8.09 -33.98
CA SER A 223 -5.08 9.05 -34.72
C SER A 223 -5.59 8.46 -36.04
N THR A 224 -6.88 8.68 -36.34
CA THR A 224 -7.49 8.38 -37.65
C THR A 224 -7.31 9.49 -38.67
N GLU A 225 -6.89 10.69 -38.23
CA GLU A 225 -6.52 11.80 -39.11
C GLU A 225 -5.16 11.57 -39.77
N GLU A 226 -4.88 12.27 -40.88
CA GLU A 226 -3.58 12.27 -41.54
C GLU A 226 -2.44 12.62 -40.56
N GLY A 227 -1.38 11.83 -40.53
CA GLY A 227 -0.24 12.04 -39.66
C GLY A 227 0.64 10.80 -39.48
N LEU A 228 1.26 10.68 -38.31
CA LEU A 228 2.17 9.57 -38.01
C LEU A 228 1.46 8.24 -37.76
N HIS A 229 0.17 8.28 -37.38
CA HIS A 229 -0.62 7.14 -36.93
C HIS A 229 0.04 6.30 -35.83
N MET A 230 0.85 6.94 -34.98
CA MET A 230 1.48 6.33 -33.81
C MET A 230 0.51 6.32 -32.63
N GLY A 231 0.47 5.20 -31.91
CA GLY A 231 -0.16 5.07 -30.61
C GLY A 231 0.85 4.70 -29.53
N TYR A 232 0.34 4.43 -28.34
CA TYR A 232 1.12 3.94 -27.21
C TYR A 232 0.56 2.61 -26.70
N ASN A 233 1.40 1.85 -26.00
CA ASN A 233 1.06 0.57 -25.40
C ASN A 233 1.39 0.60 -23.92
N VAL A 234 0.49 0.12 -23.08
CA VAL A 234 0.69 0.08 -21.62
C VAL A 234 1.59 -1.09 -21.28
N TYR A 235 2.68 -0.83 -20.55
CA TYR A 235 3.59 -1.84 -20.05
C TYR A 235 2.96 -2.62 -18.90
N ASN A 236 3.02 -3.94 -18.98
CA ASN A 236 2.56 -4.87 -17.97
C ASN A 236 3.77 -5.53 -17.30
N TYR A 237 4.07 -5.09 -16.07
CA TYR A 237 5.18 -5.65 -15.26
C TYR A 237 5.06 -7.14 -14.96
N ASN A 238 3.84 -7.68 -14.97
CA ASN A 238 3.56 -9.07 -14.61
C ASN A 238 3.13 -9.93 -15.80
N GLY A 239 3.38 -9.47 -17.02
CA GLY A 239 2.90 -10.15 -18.23
C GLY A 239 3.83 -10.02 -19.42
N GLU A 240 3.40 -10.63 -20.52
CA GLU A 240 4.10 -10.53 -21.79
C GLU A 240 3.81 -9.17 -22.43
N ASN A 241 4.87 -8.43 -22.78
CA ASN A 241 4.78 -7.16 -23.49
C ASN A 241 5.28 -7.37 -24.93
N GLU A 242 4.35 -7.72 -25.81
CA GLU A 242 4.60 -7.88 -27.24
C GLU A 242 3.57 -7.09 -28.04
N TYR A 243 4.04 -6.07 -28.76
CA TYR A 243 3.21 -5.12 -29.49
C TYR A 243 3.51 -5.16 -30.98
N VAL A 244 2.52 -4.79 -31.79
CA VAL A 244 2.66 -4.75 -33.24
C VAL A 244 3.41 -3.49 -33.67
N LEU A 245 4.46 -3.66 -34.48
CA LEU A 245 5.11 -2.60 -35.23
C LEU A 245 4.42 -2.45 -36.59
N ASN A 246 3.86 -1.27 -36.86
CA ASN A 246 3.11 -1.01 -38.10
C ASN A 246 3.89 -0.08 -39.03
N ALA A 247 4.00 -0.42 -40.31
CA ALA A 247 4.38 0.53 -41.33
C ALA A 247 3.24 1.53 -41.55
N ALA A 248 3.58 2.80 -41.77
CA ALA A 248 2.58 3.85 -41.98
C ALA A 248 3.02 4.85 -43.05
N THR A 249 2.03 5.53 -43.63
CA THR A 249 2.18 6.73 -44.46
C THR A 249 1.51 7.90 -43.75
N LEU A 250 1.58 9.10 -44.32
CA LEU A 250 0.80 10.23 -43.79
C LEU A 250 -0.72 10.04 -43.89
N ALA A 251 -1.19 9.19 -44.80
CA ALA A 251 -2.62 9.02 -45.05
C ALA A 251 -3.23 7.89 -44.21
N SER A 252 -2.45 6.85 -43.90
CA SER A 252 -2.94 5.66 -43.19
C SER A 252 -1.82 4.73 -42.72
N ILE A 253 -2.19 3.83 -41.80
CA ILE A 253 -1.42 2.61 -41.49
C ILE A 253 -1.46 1.66 -42.69
N ILE A 254 -0.30 1.19 -43.12
CA ILE A 254 -0.15 0.20 -44.20
C ILE A 254 -0.43 -1.21 -43.66
N GLY A 255 0.14 -1.54 -42.50
CA GLY A 255 -0.03 -2.83 -41.86
C GLY A 255 1.16 -3.25 -40.99
N PRO A 256 1.06 -4.42 -40.34
CA PRO A 256 2.11 -4.94 -39.47
C PRO A 256 3.35 -5.31 -40.29
N ILE A 257 4.53 -4.98 -39.76
CA ILE A 257 5.82 -5.34 -40.34
C ILE A 257 6.78 -6.00 -39.35
N GLY A 258 6.39 -6.11 -38.08
CA GLY A 258 7.26 -6.61 -37.03
C GLY A 258 6.66 -6.46 -35.65
N THR A 259 7.51 -6.60 -34.65
CA THR A 259 7.14 -6.61 -33.23
C THR A 259 7.98 -5.64 -32.42
N ILE A 260 7.39 -5.12 -31.35
CA ILE A 260 8.05 -4.38 -30.27
C ILE A 260 7.88 -5.24 -29.02
N LYS A 261 8.97 -5.78 -28.50
CA LYS A 261 8.98 -6.56 -27.25
C LYS A 261 9.62 -5.75 -26.15
N ALA A 262 9.06 -5.76 -24.95
CA ALA A 262 9.61 -5.07 -23.81
C ALA A 262 9.77 -6.03 -22.63
N THR A 263 10.93 -6.03 -22.00
CA THR A 263 11.21 -6.90 -20.85
C THR A 263 12.10 -6.16 -19.88
N ASP A 264 11.75 -6.19 -18.60
CA ASP A 264 12.61 -5.68 -17.55
C ASP A 264 13.39 -6.79 -16.84
N TYR A 265 14.59 -6.44 -16.37
CA TYR A 265 15.45 -7.37 -15.64
C TYR A 265 16.51 -6.62 -14.82
N TRP A 266 17.05 -7.31 -13.83
CA TRP A 266 18.12 -6.80 -12.98
C TRP A 266 19.48 -7.27 -13.49
N GLU A 267 20.44 -6.36 -13.63
CA GLU A 267 21.85 -6.66 -13.89
C GLU A 267 22.71 -5.99 -12.81
N GLY A 268 23.05 -6.78 -11.77
CA GLY A 268 23.67 -6.24 -10.57
C GLY A 268 22.70 -5.33 -9.80
N PRO A 269 23.09 -4.11 -9.41
CA PRO A 269 22.21 -3.19 -8.69
C PRO A 269 21.30 -2.35 -9.60
N ILE A 270 21.35 -2.55 -10.92
CA ILE A 270 20.64 -1.71 -11.89
C ILE A 270 19.44 -2.49 -12.45
N HIS A 271 18.26 -1.87 -12.44
CA HIS A 271 17.04 -2.37 -13.07
C HIS A 271 16.94 -1.79 -14.48
N TYR A 272 16.93 -2.65 -15.48
CA TYR A 272 16.85 -2.25 -16.88
C TYR A 272 15.49 -2.59 -17.47
N LEU A 273 14.96 -1.72 -18.32
CA LEU A 273 13.96 -2.03 -19.33
C LEU A 273 14.66 -2.22 -20.68
N GLU A 274 14.50 -3.38 -21.28
CA GLU A 274 14.95 -3.65 -22.64
C GLU A 274 13.76 -3.66 -23.61
N VAL A 275 13.82 -2.82 -24.64
CA VAL A 275 12.85 -2.76 -25.73
C VAL A 275 13.52 -3.22 -27.02
N VAL A 276 13.08 -4.37 -27.53
CA VAL A 276 13.57 -4.99 -28.75
C VAL A 276 12.57 -4.80 -29.87
N ILE A 277 13.03 -4.32 -31.01
CA ILE A 277 12.24 -4.10 -32.20
C ILE A 277 12.81 -4.98 -33.30
N ASP A 278 11.95 -5.83 -33.83
CA ASP A 278 12.31 -6.84 -34.81
C ASP A 278 11.28 -6.91 -35.94
N THR A 279 11.67 -7.47 -37.07
CA THR A 279 10.86 -7.64 -38.27
C THR A 279 11.05 -9.03 -38.84
N GLU A 280 9.95 -9.65 -39.28
CA GLU A 280 10.02 -10.95 -39.95
C GLU A 280 10.72 -10.88 -41.31
N ASN A 281 10.85 -9.68 -41.89
CA ASN A 281 11.52 -9.47 -43.17
C ASN A 281 12.97 -9.06 -42.94
N SER A 282 13.90 -10.01 -43.05
CA SER A 282 15.34 -9.81 -42.87
C SER A 282 15.98 -8.79 -43.82
N ASN A 283 15.27 -8.33 -44.86
CA ASN A 283 15.77 -7.29 -45.76
C ASN A 283 15.45 -5.87 -45.26
N ILE A 284 14.53 -5.73 -44.30
CA ILE A 284 14.20 -4.43 -43.70
C ILE A 284 15.31 -4.09 -42.70
N LEU A 285 15.84 -2.88 -42.83
CA LEU A 285 16.79 -2.29 -41.90
C LEU A 285 16.13 -1.14 -41.16
N PHE A 286 16.38 -1.05 -39.86
CA PHE A 286 15.96 0.07 -39.02
C PHE A 286 17.00 1.18 -39.10
N GLY A 287 16.57 2.36 -39.56
CA GLY A 287 17.31 3.61 -39.47
C GLY A 287 17.11 4.28 -38.11
N LYS A 288 17.09 5.62 -38.11
CA LYS A 288 16.94 6.41 -36.90
C LYS A 288 15.61 6.11 -36.19
N SER A 289 15.70 5.80 -34.90
CA SER A 289 14.60 5.33 -34.05
C SER A 289 14.45 6.23 -32.82
N TYR A 290 13.21 6.50 -32.45
CA TYR A 290 12.79 7.38 -31.35
C TYR A 290 11.80 6.61 -30.48
N LEU A 291 12.16 6.40 -29.22
CA LEU A 291 11.38 5.62 -28.26
C LEU A 291 11.02 6.50 -27.06
N TYR A 292 9.73 6.52 -26.74
CA TYR A 292 9.20 7.04 -25.50
C TYR A 292 8.88 5.87 -24.56
N VAL A 293 9.41 5.94 -23.36
CA VAL A 293 8.98 5.16 -22.20
C VAL A 293 8.84 6.14 -21.06
N GLY A 294 7.69 6.14 -20.39
CA GLY A 294 7.38 7.08 -19.31
C GLY A 294 5.90 7.05 -18.96
N SER A 295 5.43 8.02 -18.18
CA SER A 295 4.01 8.13 -17.85
C SER A 295 3.15 8.52 -19.04
N LEU A 296 1.84 8.21 -18.95
CA LEU A 296 0.89 8.64 -19.96
C LEU A 296 0.79 10.18 -20.08
N GLU A 297 0.98 10.91 -18.99
CA GLU A 297 0.93 12.38 -18.98
C GLU A 297 2.09 12.99 -19.79
N GLY A 298 3.28 12.39 -19.72
CA GLY A 298 4.43 12.84 -20.51
C GLY A 298 4.37 12.48 -22.00
N TYR A 299 3.46 11.58 -22.40
CA TYR A 299 3.32 11.16 -23.79
C TYR A 299 2.61 12.22 -24.65
N THR A 300 3.37 12.88 -25.52
CA THR A 300 2.84 13.96 -26.39
C THR A 300 2.48 13.53 -27.81
N GLY A 301 2.64 12.25 -28.16
CA GLY A 301 2.23 11.65 -29.44
C GLY A 301 2.94 12.18 -30.69
N ARG A 302 2.64 13.41 -31.11
CA ARG A 302 3.11 13.97 -32.39
C ARG A 302 4.56 14.47 -32.35
N ASN A 303 5.10 14.77 -31.17
CA ASN A 303 6.45 15.32 -30.99
C ASN A 303 7.50 14.23 -30.76
N PHE A 304 7.50 13.18 -31.57
CA PHE A 304 8.43 12.04 -31.44
C PHE A 304 9.92 12.45 -31.46
N LEU A 305 10.24 13.59 -32.05
CA LEU A 305 11.60 14.14 -32.05
C LEU A 305 12.10 14.53 -30.66
N ASN A 306 11.19 14.72 -29.70
CA ASN A 306 11.49 15.03 -28.30
C ASN A 306 11.56 13.77 -27.42
N PHE A 307 11.39 12.58 -27.99
CA PHE A 307 11.45 11.36 -27.19
C PHE A 307 12.87 11.15 -26.64
N PRO A 308 13.00 10.73 -25.36
CA PRO A 308 14.27 10.73 -24.65
C PRO A 308 15.25 9.68 -25.19
N PHE A 309 14.74 8.55 -25.72
CA PHE A 309 15.59 7.44 -26.15
C PHE A 309 15.72 7.40 -27.67
N ILE A 310 16.94 7.66 -28.17
CA ILE A 310 17.23 7.78 -29.61
C ILE A 310 18.35 6.82 -30.01
N LYS A 311 18.19 6.13 -31.14
CA LYS A 311 19.23 5.33 -31.79
C LYS A 311 19.36 5.71 -33.26
N GLU A 312 20.57 6.00 -33.72
CA GLU A 312 20.81 6.46 -35.10
C GLU A 312 21.47 5.41 -36.00
N THR A 313 22.16 4.44 -35.42
CA THR A 313 22.92 3.42 -36.15
C THR A 313 22.00 2.46 -36.90
N ILE A 314 22.22 2.25 -38.20
CA ILE A 314 21.43 1.28 -38.98
C ILE A 314 21.63 -0.15 -38.45
N SER A 315 20.56 -0.92 -38.29
CA SER A 315 20.63 -2.34 -37.89
C SER A 315 19.43 -3.15 -38.37
N GLY A 316 19.58 -4.47 -38.48
CA GLY A 316 18.47 -5.39 -38.79
C GLY A 316 17.55 -5.64 -37.59
N GLU A 317 18.07 -5.48 -36.37
CA GLU A 317 17.34 -5.54 -35.11
C GLU A 317 17.67 -4.30 -34.28
N ARG A 318 16.70 -3.71 -33.60
CA ARG A 318 16.89 -2.49 -32.80
C ARG A 318 16.62 -2.77 -31.33
N ILE A 319 17.64 -2.59 -30.50
CA ILE A 319 17.55 -2.74 -29.04
C ILE A 319 17.76 -1.39 -28.34
N PHE A 320 16.86 -1.08 -27.41
CA PHE A 320 17.01 -0.03 -26.41
C PHE A 320 17.14 -0.67 -25.04
N LYS A 321 18.27 -0.46 -24.36
CA LYS A 321 18.47 -0.84 -22.96
C LYS A 321 18.43 0.43 -22.13
N ILE A 322 17.43 0.57 -21.27
CA ILE A 322 17.09 1.79 -20.53
C ILE A 322 17.19 1.49 -19.04
N ASP A 323 17.97 2.27 -18.29
CA ASP A 323 17.93 2.22 -16.82
C ASP A 323 16.58 2.75 -16.35
N PHE A 324 15.88 2.05 -15.45
CA PHE A 324 14.60 2.52 -14.92
C PHE A 324 14.70 3.91 -14.27
N ASN A 325 15.88 4.28 -13.74
CA ASN A 325 16.11 5.61 -13.17
C ASN A 325 16.14 6.72 -14.23
N ASP A 326 16.31 6.39 -15.51
CA ASP A 326 16.29 7.35 -16.62
C ASP A 326 14.88 7.57 -17.19
N ILE A 327 13.87 6.85 -16.68
CA ILE A 327 12.48 6.95 -17.14
C ILE A 327 11.79 8.09 -16.39
N GLU A 328 11.28 9.08 -17.13
CA GLU A 328 10.46 10.15 -16.56
C GLU A 328 9.04 9.63 -16.27
N LEU A 329 8.66 9.69 -14.99
CA LEU A 329 7.36 9.31 -14.45
C LEU A 329 6.48 10.55 -14.22
#